data_AF-A0A329TZI1-F1
#
_entry.id   AF-A0A329TZI1-F1
#
_cell.length_a   1.000
_cell.length_b   1.000
_cell.length_c   1.000
_cell.angle_alpha   90.00
_cell.angle_beta   90.00
_cell.angle_gamma   90.00
#
_symmetry.space_group_name_H-M   'P 1'
#
loop_
_entity.id
_entity.type
_entity.pdbx_description
1 polymer ?
#
loop_
_entity_poly.entity_id
_entity_poly.type
_entity_poly.pdbx_seq_one_letter_code
_entity_poly.pdbx_strand_id
1 'polypeptide(L)' 'MPNKTEEYLALACKTADSISRQWEHWAEFLITAARLYKYSYPDQLMIYAQRPDATACAEYDV' A
#
# COMPACT_ATOMS: atom_id res chain seq x y z
N MET A 1 -25.78 5.05 -2.08
CA MET A 1 -24.51 5.38 -1.41
C MET A 1 -23.64 4.14 -1.53
N PRO A 2 -22.37 4.25 -1.94
CA PRO A 2 -21.50 3.10 -1.99
C PRO A 2 -21.32 2.52 -0.59
N ASN A 3 -21.21 1.20 -0.49
CA ASN A 3 -20.89 0.56 0.79
C ASN A 3 -19.38 0.63 1.06
N LYS A 4 -18.97 0.42 2.33
CA LYS A 4 -17.56 0.51 2.72
C LYS A 4 -16.63 -0.37 1.87
N THR A 5 -17.10 -1.55 1.45
CA THR A 5 -16.33 -2.45 0.60
C THR A 5 -16.07 -1.84 -0.78
N GLU A 6 -17.06 -1.19 -1.38
CA GLU A 6 -16.92 -0.49 -2.67
C GLU A 6 -15.95 0.70 -2.56
N GLU A 7 -15.98 1.42 -1.44
CA GLU A 7 -15.04 2.51 -1.17
C GLU A 7 -13.59 2.00 -1.08
N TYR A 8 -13.36 0.90 -0.36
CA TYR A 8 -12.04 0.28 -0.27
C TYR A 8 -11.56 -0.28 -1.61
N LEU A 9 -12.46 -0.87 -2.40
CA LEU A 9 -12.13 -1.36 -3.74
C LEU A 9 -11.69 -0.21 -4.65
N ALA A 10 -12.43 0.91 -4.64
CA ALA A 10 -12.11 2.09 -5.42
C ALA A 10 -10.75 2.69 -5.00
N LEU A 11 -10.46 2.74 -3.70
CA LEU A 11 -9.17 3.19 -3.18
C LEU A 11 -8.02 2.29 -3.63
N ALA A 12 -8.19 0.97 -3.55
CA ALA A 12 -7.19 0.01 -4.00
C ALA A 12 -6.90 0.16 -5.50
N CYS A 13 -7.95 0.25 -6.34
CA CYS A 13 -7.81 0.44 -7.79
C CYS A 13 -7.10 1.75 -8.13
N LYS A 14 -7.49 2.86 -7.48
CA LYS A 14 -6.85 4.17 -7.69
C LYS A 14 -5.37 4.15 -7.28
N THR A 15 -5.05 3.49 -6.18
CA THR A 15 -3.67 3.39 -5.68
C THR A 15 -2.82 2.56 -6.64
N ALA A 16 -3.33 1.40 -7.09
CA ALA A 16 -2.66 0.54 -8.06
C ALA A 16 -2.39 1.27 -9.40
N ASP A 17 -3.36 2.03 -9.89
CA ASP A 17 -3.21 2.87 -11.09
C ASP A 17 -2.15 3.98 -10.87
N SER A 18 -2.15 4.62 -9.71
CA SER A 18 -1.18 5.68 -9.38
C SER A 18 0.26 5.16 -9.32
N ILE A 19 0.49 4.02 -8.65
CA ILE A 19 1.84 3.45 -8.48
C ILE A 19 2.38 2.82 -9.77
N SER A 20 1.51 2.45 -10.72
CA SER A 20 1.94 1.84 -11.99
C SER A 20 2.20 2.86 -13.10
N ARG A 21 1.73 4.10 -12.96
CA ARG A 21 1.87 5.16 -13.97
C ARG A 21 3.18 5.94 -13.94
N GLN A 22 3.85 6.00 -12.79
CA GLN A 22 5.06 6.78 -12.57
C GLN A 22 6.06 6.00 -11.73
N TRP A 23 7.33 6.01 -12.14
CA TRP A 23 8.37 5.24 -11.47
C TRP A 23 8.64 5.76 -10.05
N GLU A 24 8.44 7.06 -9.81
CA GLU A 24 8.57 7.69 -8.50
C GLU A 24 7.56 7.10 -7.50
N HIS A 25 6.29 7.03 -7.90
CA HIS A 25 5.24 6.43 -7.07
C HIS A 25 5.46 4.94 -6.83
N TRP A 26 5.98 4.23 -7.83
CA TRP A 26 6.39 2.84 -7.66
C TRP A 26 7.51 2.70 -6.62
N ALA A 27 8.53 3.56 -6.69
CA ALA A 27 9.63 3.56 -5.74
C ALA A 27 9.17 3.89 -4.30
N GLU A 28 8.30 4.88 -4.13
CA GLU A 28 7.70 5.24 -2.84
C GLU A 28 6.91 4.08 -2.22
N PHE A 29 6.12 3.39 -3.05
CA PHE A 29 5.41 2.18 -2.62
C PHE A 29 6.39 1.09 -2.16
N LEU A 30 7.46 0.84 -2.92
CA LEU A 30 8.46 -0.17 -2.55
C LEU A 30 9.17 0.16 -1.24
N ILE A 31 9.45 1.43 -0.95
CA ILE A 31 10.04 1.86 0.34
C ILE A 31 9.11 1.49 1.51
N THR A 32 7.81 1.70 1.33
CA THR A 32 6.80 1.38 2.35
C THR A 32 6.65 -0.14 2.50
N ALA A 33 6.51 -0.86 1.38
CA ALA A 33 6.34 -2.30 1.34
C ALA A 33 7.54 -3.05 1.95
N ALA A 34 8.76 -2.55 1.74
CA ALA A 34 9.97 -3.14 2.31
C ALA A 34 9.96 -3.15 3.86
N ARG A 35 9.40 -2.13 4.50
CA ARG A 35 9.25 -2.07 5.97
C ARG A 35 8.17 -3.02 6.49
N LEU A 36 7.20 -3.33 5.63
CA LEU A 36 5.98 -4.07 5.94
C LEU A 36 5.97 -5.44 5.23
N TYR A 37 7.14 -6.05 5.04
CA TYR A 37 7.32 -7.26 4.23
C TYR A 37 6.51 -8.48 4.72
N LYS A 38 6.08 -8.51 5.99
CA LYS A 38 5.22 -9.57 6.54
C LYS A 38 3.76 -9.51 6.04
N TYR A 39 3.31 -8.36 5.56
CA TYR A 39 1.94 -8.18 5.08
C TYR A 39 1.76 -8.70 3.66
N SER A 40 0.54 -9.11 3.32
CA SER A 40 0.20 -9.49 1.95
C SER A 40 0.26 -8.28 1.01
N TYR A 41 0.41 -8.49 -0.29
CA TYR A 41 0.41 -7.38 -1.26
C TYR A 41 -0.84 -6.49 -1.15
N PRO A 42 -2.09 -7.02 -1.06
CA PRO A 42 -3.26 -6.18 -0.85
C PRO A 42 -3.18 -5.33 0.42
N ASP A 43 -2.67 -5.88 1.52
CA ASP A 43 -2.52 -5.13 2.77
C ASP A 43 -1.43 -4.06 2.66
N GLN A 44 -0.29 -4.38 2.06
CA GLN A 44 0.79 -3.41 1.79
C GLN A 44 0.29 -2.24 0.92
N LEU A 45 -0.49 -2.54 -0.12
CA LEU A 45 -1.10 -1.53 -0.99
C LEU A 45 -2.05 -0.62 -0.20
N MET A 46 -2.90 -1.21 0.66
CA MET A 46 -3.86 -0.44 1.46
C MET A 46 -3.19 0.35 2.59
N ILE A 47 -2.11 -0.16 3.18
CA ILE A 47 -1.32 0.58 4.16
C ILE A 47 -0.62 1.76 3.47
N TYR A 48 0.00 1.55 2.31
CA TYR A 48 0.59 2.64 1.52
C TYR A 48 -0.45 3.70 1.15
N ALA A 49 -1.64 3.30 0.71
CA ALA A 49 -2.73 4.22 0.35
C ALA A 49 -3.18 5.12 1.51
N GLN A 50 -3.09 4.63 2.75
CA GLN A 50 -3.61 5.30 3.94
C GLN A 50 -2.53 5.97 4.81
N ARG A 51 -1.30 5.42 4.81
CA ARG A 51 -0.14 5.84 5.60
C ARG A 51 1.15 5.55 4.82
N PRO A 52 1.45 6.30 3.75
CA PRO A 52 2.67 6.11 2.96
C PRO A 52 3.95 6.42 3.75
N ASP A 53 3.83 7.12 4.87
CA ASP A 53 4.90 7.46 5.80
C ASP A 53 5.11 6.40 6.89
N ALA A 54 4.46 5.23 6.81
CA ALA A 54 4.61 4.17 7.80
C ALA A 54 6.10 3.76 7.96
N THR A 55 6.64 3.94 9.16
CA THR A 55 8.04 3.64 9.52
C THR A 55 8.21 2.45 10.44
N ALA A 56 7.12 1.92 11.01
CA ALA A 56 7.18 0.74 11.86
C ALA A 56 7.59 -0.48 11.02
N CYS A 57 8.84 -0.90 11.18
CA CYS A 57 9.35 -2.11 10.55
C CYS A 57 8.83 -3.32 11.31
N ALA A 58 8.30 -4.31 10.59
CA ALA A 58 8.01 -5.60 11.20
C ALA A 58 9.33 -6.23 11.69
N GLU A 59 9.35 -6.72 12.94
CA GLU A 59 10.54 -7.39 13.49
C GLU A 59 10.88 -8.64 12.66
N TYR A 60 12.17 -8.88 12.39
CA TYR A 60 12.59 -10.06 11.65
C TYR A 60 12.62 -11.28 12.57
N ASP A 61 11.59 -12.13 12.47
CA ASP A 61 11.57 -13.44 13.15
C ASP A 61 12.45 -14.41 12.34
N VAL A 62 13.59 -14.82 12.92
CA VAL A 62 14.50 -15.85 12.38
C VAL A 62 14.35 -17.14 13.16
#